data_AF-A0A0B0NMP9-F1
#
_entry.id   AF-A0A0B0NMP9-F1
#
_cell.length_a   1.000
_cell.length_b   1.000
_cell.length_c   1.000
_cell.angle_alpha   90.00
_cell.angle_beta   90.00
_cell.angle_gamma   90.00
#
_symmetry.space_group_name_H-M   'P 1'
#
loop_
_entity.id
_entity.type
_entity.pdbx_description
1 polymer ?
#
loop_
_entity_poly.entity_id
_entity_poly.type
_entity_poly.pdbx_seq_one_letter_code
_entity_poly.pdbx_strand_id
1 'polypeptide(L)'
;MSSTEEGGGAVGAVSTDQTVINNNTSNNPLETVIPIPGTNFTCSNSELQNLRSLDVAFDGDELDPSAKPLIQTVPSTLGRNEDFKKYFKPKVISIGPLHHGDPAFLESEKLKLKLAAHFVKNIGVHKYSLYNNMKTEIDGFKKC
;
A
#
# COMPACT_ATOMS: atom_id res chain seq x y z
N MET A 1 0.38 -48.24 57.24
CA MET A 1 -0.73 -47.42 57.77
C MET A 1 -0.64 -46.09 57.01
N SER A 2 -1.44 -45.88 55.95
CA SER A 2 -2.76 -45.19 55.94
C SER A 2 -2.67 -43.78 56.58
N SER A 3 -3.02 -42.66 55.94
CA SER A 3 -4.25 -42.43 55.17
C SER A 3 -4.14 -41.31 54.12
N THR A 4 -5.04 -41.41 53.14
CA THR A 4 -5.50 -40.49 52.09
C THR A 4 -6.22 -39.25 52.64
N GLU A 5 -6.20 -38.11 51.92
CA GLU A 5 -7.39 -37.27 51.64
C GLU A 5 -7.23 -36.57 50.27
N GLU A 6 -8.25 -36.73 49.42
CA GLU A 6 -8.46 -35.97 48.18
C GLU A 6 -9.15 -34.62 48.48
N GLY A 7 -8.90 -33.62 47.63
CA GLY A 7 -9.69 -32.40 47.58
C GLY A 7 -9.54 -31.71 46.23
N GLY A 8 -10.54 -31.89 45.35
CA GLY A 8 -10.61 -31.26 44.04
C GLY A 8 -11.00 -29.78 44.09
N GLY A 9 -10.56 -29.03 43.08
CA GLY A 9 -10.95 -27.65 42.85
C GLY A 9 -10.52 -27.21 41.46
N ALA A 10 -11.46 -27.22 40.52
CA ALA A 10 -11.29 -26.69 39.18
C ALA A 10 -11.42 -25.15 39.17
N VAL A 11 -11.09 -24.58 38.00
CA VAL A 11 -11.45 -23.25 37.47
C VAL A 11 -10.35 -22.18 37.59
N GLY A 12 -9.82 -21.81 36.42
CA GLY A 12 -9.05 -20.58 36.23
C GLY A 12 -8.07 -20.66 35.08
N ALA A 13 -8.56 -20.67 33.84
CA ALA A 13 -7.72 -20.50 32.66
C ALA A 13 -7.00 -19.14 32.74
N VAL A 14 -5.67 -19.18 32.85
CA VAL A 14 -4.83 -17.99 32.90
C VAL A 14 -4.56 -17.51 31.47
N SER A 15 -5.28 -16.44 31.14
CA SER A 15 -4.93 -15.32 30.27
C SER A 15 -4.03 -15.63 29.06
N THR A 16 -4.67 -15.85 27.92
CA THR A 16 -4.07 -15.67 26.59
C THR A 16 -3.57 -14.23 26.46
N ASP A 17 -2.29 -14.06 26.11
CA ASP A 17 -1.71 -12.78 25.73
C ASP A 17 -2.58 -12.12 24.65
N GLN A 18 -3.26 -11.05 25.04
CA GLN A 18 -3.99 -10.20 24.12
C GLN A 18 -2.97 -9.38 23.36
N THR A 19 -2.66 -9.81 22.14
CA THR A 19 -2.06 -8.95 21.12
C THR A 19 -2.97 -7.73 20.95
N VAL A 20 -2.53 -6.59 21.44
CA VAL A 20 -3.23 -5.32 21.31
C VAL A 20 -3.28 -4.96 19.83
N ILE A 21 -4.39 -5.28 19.18
CA ILE A 21 -4.71 -4.81 17.85
C ILE A 21 -5.13 -3.35 17.99
N ASN A 22 -4.21 -2.44 17.71
CA ASN A 22 -4.50 -1.01 17.60
C ASN A 22 -5.34 -0.79 16.32
N ASN A 23 -6.66 -0.90 16.45
CA ASN A 23 -7.60 -0.49 15.41
C ASN A 23 -7.67 1.04 15.38
N ASN A 24 -6.80 1.69 14.59
CA ASN A 24 -7.03 3.08 14.21
C ASN A 24 -8.14 3.12 13.14
N THR A 25 -9.39 3.19 13.58
CA THR A 25 -10.55 3.32 12.71
C THR A 25 -10.42 4.58 11.84
N SER A 26 -10.12 4.39 10.56
CA SER A 26 -10.39 5.39 9.53
C SER A 26 -11.88 5.28 9.21
N ASN A 27 -12.65 6.30 9.61
CA ASN A 27 -14.11 6.36 9.50
C ASN A 27 -14.57 6.56 8.05
N ASN A 28 -14.35 5.59 7.16
CA ASN A 28 -14.97 5.57 5.84
C ASN A 28 -15.78 4.27 5.67
N PRO A 29 -17.13 4.32 5.60
CA PRO A 29 -18.00 3.15 5.73
C PRO A 29 -17.99 2.17 4.54
N LEU A 30 -17.01 2.24 3.64
CA LEU A 30 -16.94 1.43 2.41
C LEU A 30 -15.68 0.57 2.28
N GLU A 31 -14.68 0.69 3.16
CA GLU A 31 -13.44 -0.09 3.07
C GLU A 31 -13.44 -1.24 4.07
N THR A 32 -13.80 -2.44 3.63
CA THR A 32 -13.60 -3.65 4.44
C THR A 32 -12.09 -3.96 4.54
N VAL A 33 -11.61 -4.07 5.77
CA VAL A 33 -10.22 -4.44 6.10
C VAL A 33 -10.10 -5.97 6.12
N ILE A 34 -9.18 -6.53 5.34
CA ILE A 34 -8.97 -7.97 5.17
C ILE A 34 -7.58 -8.36 5.72
N PRO A 35 -7.48 -9.35 6.62
CA PRO A 35 -6.21 -9.94 7.03
C PRO A 35 -5.55 -10.68 5.85
N ILE A 36 -4.26 -10.45 5.61
CA ILE A 36 -3.52 -11.17 4.57
C ILE A 36 -3.01 -12.50 5.13
N PRO A 37 -3.41 -13.66 4.55
CA PRO A 37 -2.97 -14.97 5.02
C PRO A 37 -1.44 -15.10 5.06
N GLY A 38 -0.91 -15.64 6.16
CA GLY A 38 0.54 -15.82 6.34
C GLY A 38 1.30 -14.56 6.75
N THR A 39 0.61 -13.46 7.04
CA THR A 39 1.23 -12.23 7.57
C THR A 39 0.39 -11.63 8.69
N ASN A 40 1.00 -10.78 9.51
CA ASN A 40 0.33 -9.99 10.54
C ASN A 40 -0.28 -8.68 10.00
N PHE A 41 -0.40 -8.54 8.67
CA PHE A 41 -0.83 -7.30 8.03
C PHE A 41 -2.30 -7.35 7.60
N THR A 42 -2.92 -6.18 7.63
CA THR A 42 -4.29 -5.96 7.16
C THR A 42 -4.29 -5.01 5.97
N CYS A 43 -5.16 -5.28 5.01
CA CYS A 43 -5.21 -4.59 3.74
C CYS A 43 -6.66 -4.36 3.35
N SER A 44 -7.02 -3.19 2.83
CA SER A 44 -8.38 -2.97 2.37
C SER A 44 -8.65 -3.70 1.06
N ASN A 45 -9.93 -3.89 0.73
CA ASN A 45 -10.32 -4.50 -0.55
C ASN A 45 -9.71 -3.77 -1.76
N SER A 46 -9.64 -2.44 -1.74
CA SER A 46 -9.09 -1.65 -2.86
C SER A 46 -7.58 -1.83 -2.98
N GLU A 47 -6.85 -1.83 -1.86
CA GLU A 47 -5.42 -2.11 -1.81
C GLU A 47 -5.10 -3.52 -2.34
N LEU A 48 -5.90 -4.53 -1.99
CA LEU A 48 -5.73 -5.91 -2.46
C LEU A 48 -5.95 -6.03 -3.98
N GLN A 49 -6.95 -5.34 -4.52
CA GLN A 49 -7.19 -5.27 -5.97
C GLN A 49 -6.01 -4.60 -6.69
N ASN A 50 -5.50 -3.49 -6.15
CA ASN A 50 -4.33 -2.81 -6.71
C ASN A 50 -3.09 -3.74 -6.70
N LEU A 51 -2.86 -4.48 -5.62
CA LEU A 51 -1.73 -5.42 -5.54
C LEU A 51 -1.88 -6.60 -6.50
N ARG A 52 -3.11 -7.07 -6.78
CA ARG A 52 -3.35 -8.08 -7.84
C ARG A 52 -3.06 -7.55 -9.23
N SER A 53 -3.34 -6.27 -9.49
CA SER A 53 -3.05 -5.66 -10.79
C SER A 53 -1.56 -5.70 -11.17
N LEU A 54 -0.64 -5.73 -10.19
CA LEU A 54 0.80 -5.87 -10.44
C LEU A 54 1.18 -7.23 -11.02
N ASP A 55 0.51 -8.31 -10.62
CA ASP A 55 0.80 -9.65 -11.13
C ASP A 55 0.49 -9.74 -12.63
N VAL A 56 -0.54 -9.01 -13.08
CA VAL A 56 -0.97 -8.94 -14.49
C VAL A 56 -0.03 -8.08 -15.34
N ALA A 57 0.64 -7.09 -14.74
CA ALA A 57 1.42 -6.09 -15.47
C ALA A 57 2.84 -6.56 -15.85
N PHE A 58 3.22 -7.77 -15.45
CA PHE A 58 4.60 -8.22 -15.45
C PHE A 58 5.17 -8.69 -16.79
N ASP A 59 4.31 -9.01 -17.76
CA ASP A 59 4.70 -9.68 -19.02
C ASP A 59 5.28 -8.73 -20.09
N GLY A 60 6.19 -7.79 -19.75
CA GLY A 60 6.79 -6.84 -20.71
C GLY A 60 8.26 -6.49 -20.46
N ASP A 61 8.94 -5.89 -21.44
CA ASP A 61 10.41 -5.64 -21.49
C ASP A 61 10.98 -4.60 -20.46
N GLU A 62 12.31 -4.61 -20.33
CA GLU A 62 13.20 -4.10 -19.26
C GLU A 62 13.55 -2.58 -19.31
N LEU A 63 13.76 -1.94 -18.13
CA LEU A 63 14.13 -0.51 -17.98
C LEU A 63 15.13 -0.25 -16.80
N ASP A 64 15.96 0.80 -16.93
CA ASP A 64 17.09 1.19 -16.06
C ASP A 64 16.69 1.83 -14.69
N PRO A 65 17.26 1.37 -13.55
CA PRO A 65 16.87 1.74 -12.18
C PRO A 65 17.53 2.98 -11.52
N SER A 66 18.33 3.80 -12.21
CA SER A 66 19.22 4.78 -11.53
C SER A 66 18.65 6.15 -11.09
N ALA A 67 17.35 6.43 -11.19
CA ALA A 67 16.79 7.78 -10.95
C ALA A 67 16.22 8.01 -9.53
N LYS A 68 16.55 9.15 -8.91
CA LYS A 68 15.99 9.63 -7.62
C LYS A 68 14.82 10.61 -7.87
N PRO A 69 13.59 10.41 -7.35
CA PRO A 69 12.50 11.35 -7.59
C PRO A 69 12.16 12.20 -6.36
N LEU A 70 12.04 13.52 -6.59
CA LEU A 70 11.22 14.43 -5.77
C LEU A 70 10.17 15.01 -6.73
N ILE A 71 8.90 14.58 -6.61
CA ILE A 71 7.84 15.02 -7.51
C ILE A 71 7.24 16.31 -6.95
N GLN A 72 7.52 17.45 -7.59
CA GLN A 72 6.93 18.74 -7.27
C GLN A 72 5.77 19.06 -8.20
N THR A 73 4.66 19.54 -7.62
CA THR A 73 3.53 20.11 -8.38
C THR A 73 3.92 21.48 -8.93
N VAL A 74 3.33 21.84 -10.09
CA VAL A 74 3.50 23.17 -10.66
C VAL A 74 2.95 24.24 -9.70
N PRO A 75 3.74 25.28 -9.37
CA PRO A 75 3.28 26.38 -8.52
C PRO A 75 1.98 27.02 -9.04
N SER A 76 1.07 27.33 -8.12
CA SER A 76 -0.26 27.91 -8.44
C SER A 76 -0.19 29.28 -9.13
N THR A 77 0.93 30.00 -8.99
CA THR A 77 1.23 31.23 -9.73
C THR A 77 1.32 30.99 -11.23
N LEU A 78 1.86 29.84 -11.65
CA LEU A 78 2.02 29.47 -13.07
C LEU A 78 0.77 28.78 -13.64
N GLY A 79 0.02 28.06 -12.80
CA GLY A 79 -1.21 27.36 -13.21
C GLY A 79 -2.48 28.23 -13.31
N ARG A 80 -2.41 29.50 -12.87
CA ARG A 80 -3.56 30.42 -12.83
C ARG A 80 -4.03 30.92 -14.19
N ASN A 81 -3.12 30.97 -15.17
CA ASN A 81 -3.47 31.33 -16.53
C ASN A 81 -3.79 30.06 -17.34
N GLU A 82 -5.01 29.98 -17.86
CA GLU A 82 -5.50 28.86 -18.67
C GLU A 82 -4.59 28.59 -19.89
N ASP A 83 -3.99 29.63 -20.48
CA ASP A 83 -3.08 29.52 -21.62
C ASP A 83 -1.81 28.72 -21.29
N PHE A 84 -1.43 28.67 -20.00
CA PHE A 84 -0.23 27.97 -19.55
C PHE A 84 -0.48 26.52 -19.13
N LYS A 85 -1.73 26.14 -18.79
CA LYS A 85 -2.05 24.77 -18.36
C LYS A 85 -1.63 23.71 -19.37
N LYS A 86 -1.72 24.02 -20.66
CA LYS A 86 -1.30 23.12 -21.75
C LYS A 86 0.18 22.72 -21.71
N TYR A 87 1.04 23.52 -21.07
CA TYR A 87 2.48 23.22 -20.94
C TYR A 87 2.79 22.31 -19.76
N PHE A 88 1.87 22.22 -18.79
CA PHE A 88 2.01 21.39 -17.59
C PHE A 88 1.26 20.06 -17.71
N LYS A 89 0.46 19.88 -18.76
CA LYS A 89 -0.18 18.61 -19.09
C LYS A 89 0.76 17.75 -19.95
N PRO A 90 1.03 16.49 -19.56
CA PRO A 90 1.78 15.57 -20.39
C PRO A 90 1.13 15.41 -21.76
N LYS A 91 1.96 15.33 -22.81
CA LYS A 91 1.45 15.15 -24.18
C LYS A 91 1.35 13.70 -24.61
N VAL A 92 2.14 12.81 -24.00
CA VAL A 92 2.29 11.42 -24.44
C VAL A 92 2.17 10.46 -23.27
N ILE A 93 3.04 10.60 -22.27
CA ILE A 93 3.05 9.72 -21.08
C ILE A 93 2.98 10.58 -19.82
N SER A 94 2.04 10.26 -18.93
CA SER A 94 2.04 10.82 -17.58
C SER A 94 2.90 9.96 -16.65
N ILE A 95 3.87 10.58 -15.99
CA ILE A 95 4.72 9.92 -14.99
C ILE A 95 4.35 10.48 -13.62
N GLY A 96 4.19 9.59 -12.64
CA GLY A 96 3.84 9.95 -11.27
C GLY A 96 2.33 10.18 -11.02
N PRO A 97 1.98 10.67 -9.82
CA PRO A 97 0.60 10.72 -9.34
C PRO A 97 -0.19 11.95 -9.83
N LEU A 98 0.47 12.98 -10.38
CA LEU A 98 -0.17 14.27 -10.68
C LEU A 98 -1.32 14.20 -11.69
N HIS A 99 -1.30 13.23 -12.60
CA HIS A 99 -2.33 13.03 -13.61
C HIS A 99 -3.04 11.69 -13.47
N HIS A 100 -3.06 11.14 -12.25
CA HIS A 100 -3.74 9.88 -11.99
C HIS A 100 -5.26 10.01 -12.24
N GLY A 101 -5.83 9.02 -12.92
CA GLY A 101 -7.26 8.96 -13.25
C GLY A 101 -7.71 9.80 -14.46
N ASP A 102 -6.81 10.53 -15.13
CA ASP A 102 -7.15 11.21 -16.40
C ASP A 102 -7.27 10.15 -17.53
N PRO A 103 -8.45 10.01 -18.18
CA PRO A 103 -8.65 9.05 -19.25
C PRO A 103 -7.70 9.23 -20.44
N ALA A 104 -7.18 10.44 -20.66
CA ALA A 104 -6.21 10.72 -21.71
C ALA A 104 -4.87 9.98 -21.51
N PHE A 105 -4.60 9.49 -20.29
CA PHE A 105 -3.35 8.82 -19.94
C PHE A 105 -3.54 7.37 -19.48
N LEU A 106 -4.60 6.70 -19.93
CA LEU A 106 -4.87 5.30 -19.56
C LEU A 106 -3.69 4.36 -19.85
N GLU A 107 -3.01 4.53 -20.99
CA GLU A 107 -1.81 3.74 -21.31
C GLU A 107 -0.63 4.06 -20.39
N SER A 108 -0.54 5.28 -19.88
CA SER A 108 0.45 5.64 -18.87
C SER A 108 0.16 5.00 -17.53
N GLU A 109 -1.12 4.90 -17.12
CA GLU A 109 -1.52 4.17 -15.92
C GLU A 109 -1.14 2.69 -16.01
N LYS A 110 -1.41 2.05 -17.15
CA LYS A 110 -0.95 0.68 -17.41
C LYS A 110 0.57 0.57 -17.31
N LEU A 111 1.31 1.52 -17.92
CA LEU A 111 2.77 1.54 -17.87
C LEU A 111 3.31 1.68 -16.43
N LYS A 112 2.71 2.53 -15.59
CA LYS A 112 3.07 2.67 -14.17
C LYS A 112 2.95 1.34 -13.42
N LEU A 113 1.89 0.57 -13.69
CA LEU A 113 1.72 -0.76 -13.09
C LEU A 113 2.81 -1.73 -13.54
N LYS A 114 3.18 -1.73 -14.83
CA LYS A 114 4.28 -2.57 -15.35
C LYS A 114 5.60 -2.24 -14.67
N LEU A 115 5.91 -0.94 -14.56
CA LEU A 115 7.11 -0.44 -13.89
C LEU A 115 7.16 -0.88 -12.42
N ALA A 116 6.05 -0.74 -11.69
CA ALA A 116 5.97 -1.16 -10.30
C ALA A 116 6.13 -2.68 -10.14
N ALA A 117 5.52 -3.48 -11.02
CA ALA A 117 5.66 -4.93 -11.00
C ALA A 117 7.11 -5.37 -11.22
N HIS A 118 7.80 -4.77 -12.20
CA HIS A 118 9.22 -4.98 -12.44
C HIS A 118 10.09 -4.60 -11.26
N PHE A 119 9.83 -3.44 -10.64
CA PHE A 119 10.54 -3.02 -9.44
C PHE A 119 10.43 -4.06 -8.32
N VAL A 120 9.21 -4.55 -8.03
CA VAL A 120 8.98 -5.56 -6.99
C VAL A 120 9.73 -6.86 -7.28
N LYS A 121 9.73 -7.34 -8.53
CA LYS A 121 10.54 -8.52 -8.90
C LYS A 121 12.03 -8.27 -8.73
N ASN A 122 12.52 -7.14 -9.22
CA ASN A 122 13.95 -6.85 -9.23
C ASN A 122 14.53 -6.79 -7.81
N ILE A 123 13.77 -6.24 -6.85
CA ILE A 123 14.20 -6.23 -5.45
C ILE A 123 14.00 -7.56 -4.72
N GLY A 124 13.24 -8.51 -5.31
CA GLY A 124 13.01 -9.84 -4.74
C GLY A 124 12.17 -9.85 -3.44
N VAL A 125 11.40 -8.80 -3.17
CA VAL A 125 10.60 -8.65 -1.94
C VAL A 125 9.14 -8.98 -2.23
N HIS A 126 8.47 -9.64 -1.28
CA HIS A 126 7.03 -9.90 -1.37
C HIS A 126 6.23 -8.58 -1.42
N LYS A 127 5.40 -8.40 -2.44
CA LYS A 127 4.66 -7.14 -2.69
C LYS A 127 3.88 -6.61 -1.50
N TYR A 128 3.28 -7.51 -0.70
CA TYR A 128 2.53 -7.11 0.48
C TYR A 128 3.46 -6.59 1.58
N SER A 129 4.62 -7.22 1.78
CA SER A 129 5.61 -6.73 2.76
C SER A 129 6.14 -5.36 2.36
N LEU A 130 6.48 -5.18 1.08
CA LEU A 130 6.91 -3.88 0.55
C LEU A 130 5.83 -2.80 0.78
N TYR A 131 4.60 -3.10 0.40
CA TYR A 131 3.47 -2.17 0.55
C TYR A 131 3.24 -1.75 2.01
N ASN A 132 3.24 -2.71 2.93
CA ASN A 132 3.03 -2.43 4.35
C ASN A 132 4.17 -1.62 4.94
N ASN A 133 5.42 -1.91 4.57
CA ASN A 133 6.56 -1.11 5.01
C ASN A 133 6.42 0.35 4.54
N MET A 134 6.06 0.58 3.28
CA MET A 134 5.81 1.94 2.77
C MET A 134 4.68 2.64 3.52
N LYS A 135 3.59 1.92 3.83
CA LYS A 135 2.45 2.45 4.59
C LYS A 135 2.87 2.86 6.00
N THR A 136 3.66 2.03 6.69
CA THR A 136 4.20 2.34 8.03
C THR A 136 5.09 3.58 8.01
N GLU A 137 6.00 3.70 7.03
CA GLU A 137 6.87 4.88 6.89
C GLU A 137 6.06 6.16 6.63
N ILE A 138 5.07 6.10 5.71
CA ILE A 138 4.18 7.23 5.40
C ILE A 138 3.40 7.67 6.64
N ASP A 139 2.86 6.73 7.40
CA ASP A 139 2.14 7.04 8.63
C ASP A 139 3.05 7.58 9.73
N GLY A 140 4.34 7.25 9.71
CA GLY A 140 5.38 7.91 10.50
C GLY A 140 5.53 9.38 10.12
N PHE A 141 5.68 9.68 8.83
CA PHE A 141 5.86 11.06 8.34
C PHE A 141 4.66 11.98 8.63
N LYS A 142 3.44 11.45 8.68
CA LYS A 142 2.24 12.23 9.03
C LYS A 142 2.21 12.74 10.49
N LYS A 143 3.06 12.18 11.35
CA LYS A 143 3.15 12.57 12.78
C LYS A 143 4.12 13.72 13.01
N CYS A 144 4.92 14.08 12.00
CA CYS A 144 5.81 15.23 12.01
C CYS A 144 5.07 16.48 11.56
#